data_AF-A0A9E5EW92-F1
#
_entry.id   AF-A0A9E5EW92-F1
#
_cell.length_a   1.000
_cell.length_b   1.000
_cell.length_c   1.000
_cell.angle_alpha   90.00
_cell.angle_beta   90.00
_cell.angle_gamma   90.00
#
_symmetry.space_group_name_H-M   'P 1'
#
loop_
_entity.id
_entity.type
_entity.pdbx_description
1 polymer ?
#
loop_
_entity_poly.entity_id
_entity_poly.type
_entity_poly.pdbx_seq_one_letter_code
_entity_poly.pdbx_strand_id
1 'polypeptide(L)'
;PCKEDSLILRLKLKNVSADQSFCPLDYYFNRKWKEKSRNSYPPPFTLVQFGTEKPEKSFFGGPANWLPLALAGSKKSQSPRETVEDENLDKTLEPGDEMTAFLCTDGDDASAQAIFTHQGPMLWRLQVRRGLVPVGAKEIPATAVIGVEFGATDIKQSPAAS
;
A
#
# COMPACT_ATOMS: atom_id res chain seq x y z
N PRO A 1 -4.79 13.51 10.50
CA PRO A 1 -5.75 13.57 9.37
C PRO A 1 -5.15 14.36 8.19
N CYS A 2 -5.24 13.82 6.97
CA CYS A 2 -4.93 14.58 5.75
C CYS A 2 -5.95 15.72 5.58
N LYS A 3 -5.57 16.78 4.87
CA LYS A 3 -6.42 17.94 4.63
C LYS A 3 -7.43 17.72 3.50
N GLU A 4 -7.04 16.94 2.51
CA GLU A 4 -7.84 16.65 1.32
C GLU A 4 -8.27 15.17 1.29
N ASP A 5 -9.18 14.86 0.36
CA ASP A 5 -9.71 13.52 0.17
C ASP A 5 -8.62 12.53 -0.24
N SER A 6 -8.75 11.29 0.25
CA SER A 6 -7.90 10.16 -0.10
C SER A 6 -8.72 9.09 -0.80
N LEU A 7 -8.17 8.46 -1.84
CA LEU A 7 -8.78 7.28 -2.42
C LEU A 7 -8.50 6.09 -1.51
N ILE A 8 -9.53 5.30 -1.18
CA ILE A 8 -9.43 4.13 -0.30
C ILE A 8 -9.77 2.87 -1.08
N LEU A 9 -8.90 1.86 -0.99
CA LEU A 9 -9.16 0.51 -1.45
C LEU A 9 -9.38 -0.40 -0.23
N ARG A 10 -10.60 -0.90 -0.07
CA ARG A 10 -10.94 -1.91 0.95
C ARG A 10 -10.66 -3.29 0.40
N LEU A 11 -9.98 -4.10 1.20
CA LEU A 11 -9.51 -5.42 0.82
C LEU A 11 -10.03 -6.48 1.78
N LYS A 12 -10.37 -7.64 1.23
CA LYS A 12 -10.54 -8.88 1.99
C LYS A 12 -9.47 -9.85 1.53
N LEU A 13 -8.64 -10.29 2.48
CA LEU A 13 -7.51 -11.18 2.22
C LEU A 13 -7.75 -12.50 2.94
N LYS A 14 -7.35 -13.59 2.28
CA LYS A 14 -7.43 -14.95 2.82
C LYS A 14 -6.11 -15.66 2.63
N ASN A 15 -5.62 -16.33 3.66
CA ASN A 15 -4.52 -17.26 3.51
C ASN A 15 -5.06 -18.61 3.01
N VAL A 16 -4.74 -18.93 1.76
CA VAL A 16 -5.17 -20.19 1.10
C VAL A 16 -4.11 -21.29 1.20
N SER A 17 -3.00 -21.04 1.89
CA SER A 17 -1.95 -22.03 2.11
C SER A 17 -2.45 -23.11 3.07
N ALA A 18 -1.89 -24.33 2.95
CA ALA A 18 -2.24 -25.43 3.85
C ALA A 18 -1.44 -25.40 5.17
N ASP A 19 -0.23 -24.86 5.14
CA ASP A 19 0.79 -25.05 6.17
C ASP A 19 1.65 -23.81 6.44
N GLN A 20 1.42 -22.70 5.75
CA GLN A 20 2.21 -21.48 5.88
C GLN A 20 1.38 -20.36 6.50
N SER A 21 1.95 -19.70 7.50
CA SER A 21 1.42 -18.47 8.11
C SER A 21 2.27 -17.28 7.68
N PHE A 22 1.65 -16.16 7.35
CA PHE A 22 2.38 -14.94 6.97
C PHE A 22 1.53 -13.67 7.12
N CYS A 23 2.20 -12.52 7.22
CA CYS A 23 1.56 -11.20 7.12
C CYS A 23 1.43 -10.83 5.63
N PRO A 24 0.23 -10.80 5.04
CA PRO A 24 0.09 -10.54 3.61
C PRO A 24 0.44 -9.09 3.23
N LEU A 25 0.28 -8.13 4.14
CA LEU A 25 0.57 -6.72 3.95
C LEU A 25 1.77 -6.30 4.81
N ASP A 26 2.29 -5.09 4.54
CA ASP A 26 3.38 -4.48 5.30
C ASP A 26 3.26 -2.95 5.15
N TYR A 27 3.41 -2.21 6.24
CA TYR A 27 3.42 -0.75 6.18
C TYR A 27 4.55 -0.20 5.30
N TYR A 28 5.64 -0.95 5.09
CA TYR A 28 6.66 -0.59 4.11
C TYR A 28 6.06 -0.52 2.70
N PHE A 29 5.16 -1.43 2.33
CA PHE A 29 4.55 -1.46 0.99
C PHE A 29 3.63 -0.26 0.75
N ASN A 30 2.94 0.24 1.78
CA ASN A 30 2.04 1.39 1.70
C ASN A 30 2.64 2.70 2.26
N ARG A 31 3.96 2.79 2.40
CA ARG A 31 4.61 3.97 2.98
C ARG A 31 4.43 5.23 2.14
N LYS A 32 4.49 6.39 2.78
CA LYS A 32 4.62 7.70 2.14
C LYS A 32 5.89 7.77 1.31
N TRP A 33 5.73 8.16 0.06
CA TRP A 33 6.85 8.40 -0.84
C TRP A 33 6.95 9.87 -1.18
N LYS A 34 8.17 10.41 -1.10
CA LYS A 34 8.46 11.81 -1.44
C LYS A 34 9.55 11.81 -2.50
N GLU A 35 9.14 12.10 -3.73
CA GLU A 35 10.06 12.39 -4.82
C GLU A 35 10.94 13.58 -4.39
N LYS A 36 12.28 13.43 -4.43
CA LYS A 36 13.31 14.46 -4.12
C LYS A 36 13.86 14.53 -2.68
N SER A 37 13.64 13.54 -1.83
CA SER A 37 14.40 13.45 -0.57
C SER A 37 15.80 12.83 -0.84
N ARG A 38 16.88 13.45 -0.34
CA ARG A 38 18.27 12.94 -0.46
C ARG A 38 18.44 11.53 0.14
N ASN A 39 17.49 11.11 0.97
CA ASN A 39 17.40 9.79 1.60
C ASN A 39 16.15 9.00 1.14
N SER A 40 15.55 9.32 -0.02
CA SER A 40 14.33 8.64 -0.45
C SER A 40 14.65 7.21 -0.86
N TYR A 41 14.01 6.25 -0.21
CA TYR A 41 13.94 4.87 -0.69
C TYR A 41 13.43 4.83 -2.13
N PRO A 42 13.72 3.74 -2.88
CA PRO A 42 13.03 3.45 -4.13
C PRO A 42 11.52 3.63 -3.95
N PRO A 43 10.75 4.01 -4.99
CA PRO A 43 9.30 4.09 -4.86
C PRO A 43 8.70 2.74 -4.44
N PRO A 44 7.62 2.72 -3.63
CA PRO A 44 6.88 1.50 -3.35
C PRO A 44 6.28 0.93 -4.65
N PHE A 45 6.06 -0.38 -4.69
CA PHE A 45 5.33 -1.02 -5.79
C PHE A 45 3.81 -0.93 -5.62
N THR A 46 3.34 -0.53 -4.43
CA THR A 46 1.94 -0.13 -4.21
C THR A 46 1.75 1.30 -4.69
N LEU A 47 0.86 1.50 -5.66
CA LEU A 47 0.65 2.77 -6.33
C LEU A 47 -0.65 2.77 -7.15
N VAL A 48 -1.17 3.95 -7.47
CA VAL A 48 -2.28 4.13 -8.43
C VAL A 48 -1.73 4.67 -9.74
N GLN A 49 -2.18 4.15 -10.89
CA GLN A 49 -1.78 4.59 -12.23
C GLN A 49 -2.98 5.02 -13.05
N PHE A 50 -2.77 6.00 -13.93
CA PHE A 50 -3.69 6.30 -15.03
C PHE A 50 -3.26 5.50 -16.25
N GLY A 51 -4.18 4.71 -16.80
CA GLY A 51 -3.91 3.68 -17.80
C GLY A 51 -3.41 2.37 -17.19
N THR A 52 -3.71 1.25 -17.86
CA THR A 52 -3.34 -0.11 -17.40
C THR A 52 -2.06 -0.61 -18.09
N GLU A 53 -2.02 -0.59 -19.43
CA GLU A 53 -0.87 -1.11 -20.20
C GLU A 53 0.27 -0.10 -20.36
N LYS A 54 -0.09 1.19 -20.52
CA LYS A 54 0.86 2.30 -20.71
C LYS A 54 0.52 3.39 -19.71
N PRO A 55 1.15 3.38 -18.51
CA PRO A 55 0.80 4.32 -17.47
C PRO A 55 1.24 5.75 -17.84
N GLU A 56 0.29 6.68 -17.83
CA GLU A 56 0.54 8.10 -18.11
C GLU A 56 1.07 8.83 -16.87
N LYS A 57 0.55 8.44 -15.71
CA LYS A 57 0.88 9.02 -14.40
C LYS A 57 0.83 7.95 -13.32
N SER A 58 1.62 8.11 -12.26
CA SER A 58 1.65 7.19 -11.12
C SER A 58 1.71 7.96 -9.80
N PHE A 59 0.94 7.50 -8.82
CA PHE A 59 0.85 8.04 -7.46
C PHE A 59 1.26 6.95 -6.48
N PHE A 60 2.37 7.15 -5.78
CA PHE A 60 3.05 6.07 -5.07
C PHE A 60 2.72 6.06 -3.59
N GLY A 61 2.41 4.86 -3.08
CA GLY A 61 2.28 4.58 -1.66
C GLY A 61 1.05 5.22 -1.01
N GLY A 62 1.12 5.32 0.32
CA GLY A 62 0.06 5.85 1.18
C GLY A 62 0.53 7.01 2.07
N PRO A 63 -0.28 7.46 3.04
CA PRO A 63 -0.02 8.72 3.76
C PRO A 63 1.07 8.64 4.84
N ALA A 64 1.36 7.43 5.35
CA ALA A 64 2.10 7.25 6.58
C ALA A 64 3.63 7.33 6.41
N ASN A 65 4.31 8.14 7.21
CA ASN A 65 5.77 8.18 7.20
C ASN A 65 6.37 6.84 7.66
N TRP A 66 7.41 6.40 6.96
CA TRP A 66 8.16 5.19 7.31
C TRP A 66 9.66 5.48 7.32
N LEU A 67 10.31 5.16 8.43
CA LEU A 67 11.76 5.25 8.61
C LEU A 67 12.26 3.93 9.21
N PRO A 68 13.24 3.24 8.60
CA PRO A 68 13.82 2.06 9.19
C PRO A 68 14.71 2.43 10.38
N LEU A 69 14.60 1.62 11.43
CA LEU A 69 15.32 1.79 12.70
C LEU A 69 16.84 1.88 12.54
N ALA A 70 17.43 1.33 11.47
CA ALA A 70 18.87 1.41 11.21
C ALA A 70 19.35 2.81 10.78
N LEU A 71 18.49 3.65 10.19
CA LEU A 71 18.80 5.05 9.85
C LEU A 71 18.34 6.03 10.92
N ALA A 72 17.73 5.54 12.00
CA ALA A 72 17.21 6.31 13.13
C ALA A 72 18.32 6.77 14.10
N GLY A 73 19.51 7.11 13.55
CA GLY A 73 20.80 7.30 14.21
C GLY A 73 20.75 7.71 15.68
N SER A 74 21.60 7.05 16.48
CA SER A 74 21.78 7.20 17.93
C SER A 74 21.43 8.58 18.51
N LYS A 75 20.14 8.77 18.82
CA LYS A 75 19.49 9.66 19.79
C LYS A 75 18.04 9.80 19.33
N LYS A 76 17.14 8.96 19.87
CA LYS A 76 15.66 9.11 19.77
C LYS A 76 15.21 9.70 18.42
N SER A 77 15.25 8.93 17.34
CA SER A 77 14.64 9.32 16.07
C SER A 77 13.20 9.79 16.31
N GLN A 78 12.97 11.09 16.11
CA GLN A 78 11.71 11.78 16.38
C GLN A 78 10.64 11.53 15.31
N SER A 79 10.77 10.49 14.51
CA SER A 79 9.71 10.08 13.57
C SER A 79 9.53 8.58 13.68
N PRO A 80 8.71 8.11 14.66
CA PRO A 80 8.32 6.72 14.73
C PRO A 80 7.58 6.32 13.44
N ARG A 81 7.51 5.01 13.17
CA ARG A 81 6.62 4.46 12.14
C ARG A 81 5.23 5.02 12.39
N GLU A 82 4.69 5.75 11.44
CA GLU A 82 3.28 6.12 11.45
C GLU A 82 2.48 4.96 10.87
N THR A 83 1.28 4.78 11.40
CA THR A 83 0.30 3.83 10.90
C THR A 83 -1.00 4.59 10.70
N VAL A 84 -1.82 4.17 9.75
CA VAL A 84 -3.21 4.64 9.74
C VAL A 84 -3.97 3.85 10.81
N GLU A 85 -4.79 4.53 11.59
CA GLU A 85 -5.65 3.89 12.59
C GLU A 85 -6.51 2.82 11.91
N ASP A 86 -6.68 1.68 12.57
CA ASP A 86 -7.43 0.50 12.09
C ASP A 86 -6.89 -0.24 10.85
N GLU A 87 -5.77 0.19 10.25
CA GLU A 87 -5.23 -0.41 9.02
C GLU A 87 -4.70 -1.84 9.24
N ASN A 88 -4.29 -2.20 10.47
CA ASN A 88 -3.85 -3.53 10.93
C ASN A 88 -3.00 -4.32 9.90
N LEU A 89 -2.11 -3.62 9.17
CA LEU A 89 -1.41 -4.18 8.01
C LEU A 89 -0.41 -5.30 8.36
N ASP A 90 0.04 -5.39 9.61
CA ASP A 90 1.00 -6.39 10.08
C ASP A 90 0.34 -7.61 10.72
N LYS A 91 -0.97 -7.77 10.59
CA LYS A 91 -1.67 -8.98 11.05
C LYS A 91 -1.14 -10.23 10.33
N THR A 92 -0.69 -11.22 11.08
CA THR A 92 -0.41 -12.57 10.59
C THR A 92 -1.73 -13.30 10.28
N LEU A 93 -1.79 -13.99 9.15
CA LEU A 93 -2.86 -14.93 8.84
C LEU A 93 -2.34 -16.36 8.95
N GLU A 94 -2.99 -17.18 9.78
CA GLU A 94 -2.79 -18.64 9.79
C GLU A 94 -3.44 -19.28 8.55
N PRO A 95 -3.11 -20.54 8.19
CA PRO A 95 -3.81 -21.29 7.15
C PRO A 95 -5.34 -21.22 7.31
N GLY A 96 -6.03 -20.73 6.28
CA GLY A 96 -7.49 -20.58 6.26
C GLY A 96 -8.03 -19.26 6.83
N ASP A 97 -7.22 -18.49 7.55
CA ASP A 97 -7.65 -17.23 8.16
C ASP A 97 -7.96 -16.15 7.12
N GLU A 98 -8.86 -15.24 7.52
CA GLU A 98 -9.26 -14.07 6.75
C GLU A 98 -8.98 -12.78 7.53
N MET A 99 -8.72 -11.70 6.78
CA MET A 99 -8.71 -10.34 7.33
C MET A 99 -9.34 -9.35 6.36
N THR A 100 -9.88 -8.29 6.93
CA THR A 100 -10.19 -7.06 6.21
C THR A 100 -9.12 -6.02 6.51
N ALA A 101 -8.70 -5.31 5.48
CA ALA A 101 -7.81 -4.16 5.60
C ALA A 101 -8.25 -3.09 4.63
N PHE A 102 -7.63 -1.93 4.70
CA PHE A 102 -7.73 -0.93 3.66
C PHE A 102 -6.34 -0.37 3.36
N LEU A 103 -6.20 0.19 2.17
CA LEU A 103 -5.08 1.02 1.76
C LEU A 103 -5.64 2.36 1.32
N CYS A 104 -4.90 3.43 1.51
CA CYS A 104 -5.27 4.74 1.00
C CYS A 104 -4.09 5.48 0.40
N THR A 105 -4.39 6.37 -0.54
CA THR A 105 -3.43 7.34 -1.07
C THR A 105 -3.13 8.42 -0.03
N ASP A 106 -2.03 9.14 -0.21
CA ASP A 106 -1.75 10.36 0.57
C ASP A 106 -2.68 11.50 0.12
N GLY A 107 -3.70 11.84 0.91
CA GLY A 107 -4.60 12.95 0.60
C GLY A 107 -3.88 14.30 0.48
N ASP A 108 -2.78 14.49 1.21
CA ASP A 108 -1.99 15.72 1.14
C ASP A 108 -1.08 15.80 -0.11
N ASP A 109 -0.98 14.73 -0.91
CA ASP A 109 -0.35 14.79 -2.23
C ASP A 109 -1.31 15.50 -3.19
N ALA A 110 -1.02 16.77 -3.48
CA ALA A 110 -1.78 17.56 -4.44
C ALA A 110 -1.89 16.90 -5.83
N SER A 111 -0.93 16.02 -6.17
CA SER A 111 -0.98 15.26 -7.42
C SER A 111 -2.09 14.21 -7.38
N ALA A 112 -2.33 13.57 -6.22
CA ALA A 112 -3.31 12.50 -6.04
C ALA A 112 -4.74 12.99 -6.24
N GLN A 113 -5.02 14.28 -6.05
CA GLN A 113 -6.34 14.86 -6.33
C GLN A 113 -6.76 14.72 -7.80
N ALA A 114 -5.81 14.57 -8.72
CA ALA A 114 -6.11 14.28 -10.12
C ALA A 114 -6.88 12.96 -10.31
N ILE A 115 -6.78 12.02 -9.37
CA ILE A 115 -7.50 10.72 -9.41
C ILE A 115 -9.01 10.95 -9.52
N PHE A 116 -9.55 11.88 -8.75
CA PHE A 116 -10.99 12.10 -8.65
C PHE A 116 -11.61 12.77 -9.89
N THR A 117 -10.78 13.34 -10.77
CA THR A 117 -11.25 14.00 -12.00
C THR A 117 -10.94 13.19 -13.26
N HIS A 118 -10.10 12.17 -13.15
CA HIS A 118 -9.71 11.33 -14.27
C HIS A 118 -10.89 10.48 -14.77
N GLN A 119 -11.10 10.48 -16.09
CA GLN A 119 -12.21 9.74 -16.74
C GLN A 119 -11.75 8.45 -17.43
N GLY A 120 -10.45 8.21 -17.54
CA GLY A 120 -9.88 7.01 -18.15
C GLY A 120 -9.78 5.83 -17.18
N PRO A 121 -9.31 4.67 -17.68
CA PRO A 121 -9.07 3.50 -16.85
C PRO A 121 -7.91 3.76 -15.89
N MET A 122 -8.04 3.25 -14.67
CA MET A 122 -7.01 3.33 -13.63
C MET A 122 -6.63 1.93 -13.14
N LEU A 123 -5.40 1.81 -12.66
CA LEU A 123 -4.87 0.58 -12.08
C LEU A 123 -4.33 0.86 -10.68
N TRP A 124 -4.90 0.19 -9.68
CA TRP A 124 -4.27 0.11 -8.37
C TRP A 124 -3.34 -1.10 -8.35
N ARG A 125 -2.04 -0.86 -8.20
CA ARG A 125 -1.06 -1.91 -7.97
C ARG A 125 -0.85 -2.08 -6.47
N LEU A 126 -0.90 -3.32 -6.00
CA LEU A 126 -0.76 -3.69 -4.60
C LEU A 126 0.40 -4.65 -4.43
N GLN A 127 1.41 -4.25 -3.67
CA GLN A 127 2.45 -5.18 -3.25
C GLN A 127 1.99 -5.97 -2.01
N VAL A 128 2.06 -7.30 -2.11
CA VAL A 128 1.66 -8.22 -1.05
C VAL A 128 2.73 -9.29 -0.84
N ARG A 129 2.77 -9.92 0.33
CA ARG A 129 3.52 -11.17 0.56
C ARG A 129 2.69 -12.36 0.11
N ARG A 130 3.33 -13.38 -0.47
CA ARG A 130 2.66 -14.58 -1.00
C ARG A 130 3.17 -15.90 -0.40
N GLY A 131 3.75 -15.84 0.79
CA GLY A 131 4.41 -16.98 1.42
C GLY A 131 5.80 -17.28 0.85
N LEU A 132 6.23 -18.53 1.01
CA LEU A 132 7.52 -19.00 0.52
C LEU A 132 7.43 -19.50 -0.93
N VAL A 133 8.49 -19.31 -1.71
CA VAL A 133 8.62 -19.87 -3.06
C VAL A 133 9.92 -20.66 -3.17
N PRO A 134 9.93 -21.80 -3.89
CA PRO A 134 11.14 -22.57 -4.11
C PRO A 134 12.04 -21.86 -5.12
N VAL A 135 13.30 -21.64 -4.74
CA VAL A 135 14.37 -21.15 -5.63
C VAL A 135 15.57 -22.08 -5.47
N GLY A 136 15.72 -23.00 -6.42
CA GLY A 136 16.66 -24.11 -6.31
C GLY A 136 16.28 -25.02 -5.13
N ALA A 137 17.23 -25.26 -4.22
CA ALA A 137 17.03 -26.08 -3.02
C ALA A 137 16.58 -25.29 -1.77
N LYS A 138 16.23 -24.02 -1.92
CA LYS A 138 15.84 -23.14 -0.80
C LYS A 138 14.43 -22.61 -0.99
N GLU A 139 13.72 -22.47 0.12
CA GLU A 139 12.48 -21.71 0.18
C GLU A 139 12.78 -20.29 0.61
N ILE A 140 12.29 -19.30 -0.15
CA ILE A 140 12.51 -17.89 0.16
C ILE A 140 11.17 -17.16 0.27
N PRO A 141 11.03 -16.20 1.22
CA PRO A 141 9.88 -15.32 1.24
C PRO A 141 9.77 -14.52 -0.06
N ALA A 142 8.60 -14.52 -0.66
CA ALA A 142 8.33 -13.77 -1.88
C ALA A 142 7.24 -12.71 -1.69
N THR A 143 7.37 -11.66 -2.50
CA THR A 143 6.30 -10.69 -2.70
C THR A 143 5.70 -10.88 -4.10
N ALA A 144 4.46 -10.44 -4.26
CA ALA A 144 3.78 -10.32 -5.54
C ALA A 144 3.20 -8.91 -5.68
N VAL A 145 2.91 -8.52 -6.91
CA VAL A 145 2.15 -7.31 -7.21
C VAL A 145 0.85 -7.71 -7.89
N ILE A 146 -0.26 -7.31 -7.31
CA ILE A 146 -1.62 -7.53 -7.84
C ILE A 146 -2.10 -6.22 -8.45
N GLY A 147 -2.74 -6.28 -9.62
CA GLY A 147 -3.40 -5.15 -10.25
C GLY A 147 -4.91 -5.21 -10.04
N VAL A 148 -5.51 -4.10 -9.62
CA VAL A 148 -6.97 -3.91 -9.54
C VAL A 148 -7.34 -2.78 -10.49
N GLU A 149 -7.99 -3.14 -11.58
CA GLU A 149 -8.50 -2.17 -12.55
C GLU A 149 -9.79 -1.54 -12.05
N PHE A 150 -9.94 -0.23 -12.23
CA PHE A 150 -11.13 0.52 -11.84
C PHE A 150 -11.28 1.78 -12.69
N GLY A 151 -12.49 2.33 -12.74
CA GLY A 151 -12.80 3.60 -13.38
C GLY A 151 -13.51 4.58 -12.44
N ALA A 152 -13.84 5.76 -12.96
CA ALA A 152 -14.52 6.80 -12.19
C ALA A 152 -15.85 6.33 -11.58
N THR A 153 -16.57 5.42 -12.25
CA THR A 153 -17.86 4.87 -11.77
C THR A 153 -17.71 3.92 -10.58
N ASP A 154 -16.52 3.36 -10.35
CA ASP A 154 -16.25 2.47 -9.22
C ASP A 154 -15.90 3.26 -7.94
N ILE A 155 -15.55 4.53 -8.09
CA ILE A 155 -15.23 5.43 -6.97
C ILE A 155 -16.52 5.88 -6.32
N LYS A 156 -16.70 5.49 -5.05
CA LYS A 156 -17.83 5.92 -4.23
C LYS A 156 -17.31 6.83 -3.13
N GLN A 157 -17.93 7.99 -2.97
CA GLN A 157 -17.69 8.84 -1.81
C GLN A 157 -18.11 8.07 -0.55
N SER A 158 -17.21 7.98 0.42
CA SER A 158 -17.61 7.55 1.76
C SER A 158 -18.46 8.66 2.39
N PRO A 159 -19.51 8.33 3.15
CA PRO A 159 -20.16 9.33 3.98
C PRO A 159 -19.12 10.02 4.86
N ALA A 160 -19.26 11.34 5.02
CA ALA A 160 -18.42 12.09 5.95
C ALA A 160 -18.50 11.44 7.33
N ALA A 161 -17.36 11.29 8.01
CA ALA A 161 -17.36 10.80 9.39
C ALA A 161 -18.17 11.78 10.24
N SER A 162 -19.26 11.29 10.82
CA SER A 162 -20.12 12.04 11.74
C SER A 162 -19.42 12.32 13.06
#